data_AF-A0A965HK55-F1
#
_entry.id   AF-A0A965HK55-F1
#
_cell.length_a   1.000
_cell.length_b   1.000
_cell.length_c   1.000
_cell.angle_alpha   90.00
_cell.angle_beta   90.00
_cell.angle_gamma   90.00
#
_symmetry.space_group_name_H-M   'P 1'
#
loop_
_entity.id
_entity.type
_entity.pdbx_description
1 polymer ?
#
loop_
_entity_poly.entity_id
_entity_poly.type
_entity_poly.pdbx_seq_one_letter_code
_entity_poly.pdbx_strand_id
1 'polypeptide(L)'
;DNQKKQKEAVQQWIRTVGQIEKATTKEQIVRPLILWQQAVATTFGITSSVPTWQVIGRAEVPFLAKEGVTATAECYRTVEDALYGKETGVKIGEWCSQSLELARQIKFQKPNAFEALRPKNLFPWVSWVCFVLMFEATSSWGEGAPNNKESETKSAINPIGAYRSGSFEEASQAFQKEVKERPGNPISRNNLALTYFQMGDKERALAYGLSAYLISPETSTVGWNTRIFAQATDQLDSSVLGLWDDWGSAWLTSRFGVFGWQAILVLGSALCALGLGLGLAAGYFESWRKLYLRIGAGVLLLGIITGLTAGSALGVYGKLVDRSAVMIVDVEPLRSIPTEVEPQAEKAYPPGSIAHLEKSFLGWSKIRLPNQDSGWIRTEHLVPLY
;
A
#
# COMPACT_ATOMS: atom_id res chain seq x y z
N ASP A 1 10.60 -10.66 -28.53
CA ASP A 1 9.31 -10.36 -29.18
C ASP A 1 9.44 -10.55 -30.69
N ASN A 2 9.03 -11.72 -31.20
CA ASN A 2 9.30 -12.15 -32.58
C ASN A 2 8.41 -11.42 -33.60
N GLN A 3 7.17 -11.11 -33.22
CA GLN A 3 6.21 -10.39 -34.08
C GLN A 3 6.61 -8.93 -34.31
N LYS A 4 7.21 -8.27 -33.31
CA LYS A 4 7.72 -6.90 -33.47
C LYS A 4 8.78 -6.83 -34.57
N LYS A 5 9.75 -7.74 -34.54
CA LYS A 5 10.81 -7.83 -35.56
C LYS A 5 10.24 -8.10 -36.97
N GLN A 6 9.24 -8.97 -37.09
CA GLN A 6 8.58 -9.25 -38.37
C GLN A 6 7.81 -8.02 -38.91
N LYS A 7 7.17 -7.23 -38.06
CA LYS A 7 6.50 -5.98 -38.47
C LYS A 7 7.48 -4.92 -38.95
N GLU A 8 8.59 -4.75 -38.24
CA GLU A 8 9.68 -3.84 -38.64
C GLU A 8 10.29 -4.29 -39.98
N ALA A 9 10.42 -5.60 -40.20
CA ALA A 9 10.91 -6.16 -41.46
C ALA A 9 9.99 -5.88 -42.66
N VAL A 10 8.66 -5.97 -42.51
CA VAL A 10 7.71 -5.60 -43.58
C VAL A 10 7.80 -4.12 -43.94
N GLN A 11 8.00 -3.23 -42.96
CA GLN A 11 8.22 -1.81 -43.23
C GLN A 11 9.53 -1.58 -43.99
N GLN A 12 10.58 -2.33 -43.63
CA GLN A 12 11.86 -2.29 -44.33
C GLN A 12 11.77 -2.83 -45.76
N TRP A 13 10.98 -3.88 -46.01
CA TRP A 13 10.64 -4.34 -47.36
C TRP A 13 10.03 -3.21 -48.17
N ILE A 14 8.95 -2.58 -47.70
CA ILE A 14 8.26 -1.51 -48.44
C ILE A 14 9.21 -0.35 -48.74
N ARG A 15 10.03 0.04 -47.75
CA ARG A 15 11.00 1.13 -47.90
C ARG A 15 12.08 0.82 -48.95
N THR A 16 12.59 -0.40 -48.98
CA THR A 16 13.65 -0.82 -49.92
C THR A 16 13.13 -0.89 -51.34
N VAL A 17 11.90 -1.37 -51.57
CA VAL A 17 11.27 -1.33 -52.91
C VAL A 17 11.09 0.10 -53.41
N GLY A 18 10.66 1.02 -52.54
CA GLY A 18 10.56 2.45 -52.89
C GLY A 18 11.91 3.13 -53.17
N GLN A 19 13.03 2.59 -52.66
CA GLN A 19 14.38 3.05 -53.00
C GLN A 19 14.82 2.52 -54.37
N ILE A 20 14.47 1.27 -54.70
CA ILE A 20 14.77 0.64 -55.99
C ILE A 20 14.03 1.36 -57.12
N GLU A 21 12.76 1.71 -56.91
CA GLU A 21 11.95 2.42 -57.91
C GLU A 21 12.51 3.81 -58.27
N LYS A 22 13.17 4.48 -57.32
CA LYS A 22 13.73 5.83 -57.50
C LYS A 22 15.19 5.84 -57.97
N ALA A 23 15.83 4.68 -58.05
CA ALA A 23 17.24 4.58 -58.40
C ALA A 23 17.46 4.87 -59.89
N THR A 24 18.47 5.69 -60.19
CA THR A 24 18.80 6.09 -61.57
C THR A 24 20.04 5.36 -62.12
N THR A 25 20.87 4.79 -61.24
CA THR A 25 22.06 4.02 -61.63
C THR A 25 22.03 2.59 -61.08
N LYS A 26 22.76 1.67 -61.74
CA LYS A 26 22.84 0.27 -61.33
C LYS A 26 23.47 0.12 -59.94
N GLU A 27 24.47 0.93 -59.58
CA GLU A 27 25.12 0.83 -58.26
C GLU A 27 24.17 1.19 -57.11
N GLN A 28 23.19 2.06 -57.36
CA GLN A 28 22.20 2.47 -56.35
C GLN A 28 21.16 1.38 -56.04
N ILE A 29 21.02 0.36 -56.90
CA ILE A 29 20.00 -0.69 -56.79
C ILE A 29 20.50 -1.90 -55.98
N VAL A 30 21.80 -2.22 -56.08
CA VAL A 30 22.38 -3.45 -55.49
C VAL A 30 22.16 -3.52 -53.97
N ARG A 31 22.47 -2.44 -53.24
CA ARG A 31 22.34 -2.43 -51.78
C ARG A 31 20.86 -2.54 -51.33
N PRO A 32 19.91 -1.76 -51.89
CA PRO A 32 18.49 -1.97 -51.62
C PRO A 32 17.97 -3.38 -51.89
N LEU A 33 18.43 -4.05 -52.96
CA LEU A 33 18.03 -5.43 -53.27
C LEU A 33 18.47 -6.43 -52.18
N ILE A 34 19.70 -6.29 -51.67
CA ILE A 34 20.20 -7.14 -50.56
C ILE A 34 19.39 -6.89 -49.28
N LEU A 35 19.11 -5.62 -48.96
CA LEU A 35 18.30 -5.26 -47.79
C LEU A 35 16.87 -5.76 -47.92
N TRP A 36 16.33 -5.78 -49.14
CA TRP A 36 15.03 -6.36 -49.44
C TRP A 36 15.02 -7.88 -49.19
N GLN A 37 16.03 -8.62 -49.66
CA GLN A 37 16.15 -10.06 -49.39
C GLN A 37 16.18 -10.38 -47.89
N GLN A 38 16.95 -9.59 -47.12
CA GLN A 38 17.01 -9.72 -45.66
C GLN A 38 15.66 -9.41 -44.99
N ALA A 39 14.96 -8.39 -45.48
CA ALA A 39 13.65 -8.01 -44.97
C ALA A 39 12.59 -9.11 -45.23
N VAL A 40 12.58 -9.70 -46.43
CA VAL A 40 11.70 -10.84 -46.77
C VAL A 40 12.01 -12.05 -45.88
N ALA A 41 13.28 -12.42 -45.75
CA ALA A 41 13.69 -13.54 -44.89
C ALA A 41 13.28 -13.35 -43.43
N THR A 42 13.50 -12.15 -42.88
CA THR A 42 13.13 -11.80 -41.50
C THR A 42 11.62 -11.81 -41.31
N THR A 43 10.87 -11.32 -42.30
CA THR A 43 9.41 -11.35 -42.30
C THR A 43 8.91 -12.79 -42.22
N PHE A 44 9.49 -13.69 -43.02
CA PHE A 44 9.12 -15.10 -43.09
C PHE A 44 9.66 -15.93 -41.90
N GLY A 45 10.42 -15.31 -40.98
CA GLY A 45 10.97 -15.97 -39.80
C GLY A 45 12.14 -16.91 -40.11
N ILE A 46 12.78 -16.76 -41.27
CA ILE A 46 13.90 -17.59 -41.70
C ILE A 46 15.17 -17.07 -41.03
N THR A 47 15.87 -17.95 -40.31
CA THR A 47 17.09 -17.60 -39.55
C THR A 47 18.37 -17.74 -40.37
N SER A 48 18.30 -18.18 -41.63
CA SER A 48 19.46 -18.27 -42.51
C SER A 48 19.97 -16.88 -42.92
N SER A 49 21.28 -16.68 -42.89
CA SER A 49 21.94 -15.43 -43.31
C SER A 49 21.89 -15.20 -44.83
N VAL A 50 21.75 -16.27 -45.62
CA VAL A 50 21.59 -16.23 -47.09
C VAL A 50 20.53 -17.26 -47.50
N PRO A 51 19.24 -16.95 -47.42
CA PRO A 51 18.19 -17.87 -47.83
C PRO A 51 18.06 -17.90 -49.35
N THR A 52 17.91 -19.10 -49.92
CA THR A 52 17.60 -19.30 -51.35
C THR A 52 16.11 -19.14 -51.61
N TRP A 53 15.70 -18.75 -52.83
CA TRP A 53 14.28 -18.64 -53.20
C TRP A 53 13.46 -19.91 -52.89
N GLN A 54 14.07 -21.10 -52.98
CA GLN A 54 13.42 -22.37 -52.62
C GLN A 54 13.05 -22.48 -51.14
N VAL A 55 13.86 -21.88 -50.26
CA VAL A 55 13.61 -21.86 -48.81
C VAL A 55 12.44 -20.92 -48.51
N ILE A 56 12.36 -19.79 -49.21
CA ILE A 56 11.24 -18.83 -49.11
C ILE A 56 9.93 -19.51 -49.57
N GLY A 57 9.95 -20.23 -50.69
CA GLY A 57 8.77 -20.91 -51.22
C GLY A 57 8.26 -22.10 -50.39
N ARG A 58 9.11 -22.66 -49.52
CA ARG A 58 8.75 -23.75 -48.58
C ARG A 58 8.39 -23.25 -47.18
N ALA A 59 8.51 -21.95 -46.91
CA ALA A 59 8.25 -21.41 -45.60
C ALA A 59 6.74 -21.42 -45.28
N GLU A 60 6.39 -21.90 -44.09
CA GLU A 60 5.02 -21.84 -43.59
C GLU A 60 4.77 -20.47 -42.95
N VAL A 61 4.07 -19.62 -43.69
CA VAL A 61 3.79 -18.25 -43.26
C VAL A 61 2.30 -18.13 -42.87
N PRO A 62 1.96 -18.06 -41.57
CA PRO A 62 0.56 -18.12 -41.12
C PRO A 62 -0.27 -16.88 -41.47
N PHE A 63 0.37 -15.81 -41.93
CA PHE A 63 -0.25 -14.51 -42.24
C PHE A 63 -0.25 -14.17 -43.74
N LEU A 64 0.13 -15.12 -44.61
CA LEU A 64 0.13 -14.96 -46.07
C LEU A 64 -0.43 -16.24 -46.72
N ALA A 65 -1.24 -16.09 -47.77
CA ALA A 65 -1.77 -17.24 -48.51
C ALA A 65 -0.64 -17.98 -49.26
N LYS A 66 -0.84 -19.28 -49.55
CA LYS A 66 0.16 -20.10 -50.27
C LYS A 66 0.55 -19.48 -51.62
N GLU A 67 -0.41 -18.88 -52.34
CA GLU A 67 -0.18 -18.16 -53.59
C GLU A 67 0.72 -16.93 -53.41
N GLY A 68 0.56 -16.19 -52.30
CA GLY A 68 1.41 -15.06 -51.95
C GLY A 68 2.83 -15.49 -51.57
N VAL A 69 2.97 -16.65 -50.92
CA VAL A 69 4.28 -17.25 -50.60
C VAL A 69 5.02 -17.65 -51.88
N THR A 70 4.34 -18.30 -52.83
CA THR A 70 4.93 -18.67 -54.13
C THR A 70 5.31 -17.45 -54.96
N ALA A 71 4.44 -16.43 -55.02
CA ALA A 71 4.73 -15.18 -55.72
C ALA A 71 5.89 -14.41 -55.07
N THR A 72 6.00 -14.43 -53.74
CA THR A 72 7.16 -13.84 -53.04
C THR A 72 8.45 -14.59 -53.35
N ALA A 73 8.39 -15.92 -53.45
CA ALA A 73 9.54 -16.74 -53.84
C ALA A 73 9.98 -16.48 -55.29
N GLU A 74 9.05 -16.23 -56.21
CA GLU A 74 9.36 -15.82 -57.58
C GLU A 74 10.02 -14.44 -57.63
N CYS A 75 9.48 -13.45 -56.91
CA CYS A 75 10.13 -12.14 -56.76
C CYS A 75 11.53 -12.27 -56.13
N TYR A 76 11.70 -13.21 -55.20
CA TYR A 76 12.99 -13.47 -54.57
C TYR A 76 13.99 -14.07 -55.55
N ARG A 77 13.55 -15.03 -56.37
CA ARG A 77 14.35 -15.62 -57.45
C ARG A 77 14.79 -14.57 -58.47
N THR A 78 13.90 -13.66 -58.88
CA THR A 78 14.28 -12.59 -59.82
C THR A 78 15.38 -11.67 -59.26
N VAL A 79 15.39 -11.46 -57.93
CA VAL A 79 16.45 -10.68 -57.28
C VAL A 79 17.74 -11.48 -57.16
N GLU A 80 17.68 -12.77 -56.84
CA GLU A 80 18.87 -13.64 -56.84
C GLU A 80 19.51 -13.73 -58.23
N ASP A 81 18.70 -13.93 -59.27
CA ASP A 81 19.18 -14.00 -60.66
C ASP A 81 19.77 -12.64 -61.10
N ALA A 82 19.21 -11.52 -60.66
CA ALA A 82 19.73 -10.19 -60.97
C ALA A 82 21.02 -9.83 -60.20
N LEU A 83 21.18 -10.32 -58.97
CA LEU A 83 22.36 -10.04 -58.13
C LEU A 83 23.55 -10.98 -58.44
N TYR A 84 23.28 -12.23 -58.78
CA TYR A 84 24.30 -13.29 -58.87
C TYR A 84 24.30 -14.06 -60.20
N GLY A 85 23.45 -13.70 -61.16
CA GLY A 85 23.19 -14.46 -62.38
C GLY A 85 23.08 -13.64 -63.67
N LYS A 86 22.16 -14.07 -64.56
CA LYS A 86 21.94 -13.55 -65.92
C LYS A 86 20.91 -12.42 -65.95
N GLU A 87 20.92 -11.60 -67.01
CA GLU A 87 19.88 -10.59 -67.24
C GLU A 87 18.48 -11.24 -67.27
N THR A 88 17.59 -10.77 -66.39
CA THR A 88 16.27 -11.37 -66.15
C THR A 88 15.20 -10.85 -67.11
N GLY A 89 15.44 -9.74 -67.83
CA GLY A 89 14.49 -9.12 -68.75
C GLY A 89 13.25 -8.48 -68.09
N VAL A 90 13.15 -8.53 -66.75
CA VAL A 90 12.02 -8.00 -65.99
C VAL A 90 12.16 -6.48 -65.84
N LYS A 91 11.09 -5.74 -66.15
CA LYS A 91 11.05 -4.30 -65.92
C LYS A 91 10.97 -4.02 -64.42
N ILE A 92 11.90 -3.19 -63.92
CA ILE A 92 12.00 -2.83 -62.50
C ILE A 92 10.67 -2.29 -61.95
N GLY A 93 9.95 -1.47 -62.72
CA GLY A 93 8.66 -0.92 -62.30
C GLY A 93 7.56 -1.97 -62.08
N GLU A 94 7.50 -3.01 -62.92
CA GLU A 94 6.53 -4.11 -62.78
C GLU A 94 6.90 -5.00 -61.58
N TRP A 95 8.18 -5.24 -61.36
CA TRP A 95 8.64 -5.97 -60.17
C TRP A 95 8.36 -5.18 -58.87
N CYS A 96 8.61 -3.87 -58.86
CA CYS A 96 8.34 -3.03 -57.69
C CYS A 96 6.86 -3.01 -57.31
N SER A 97 5.96 -2.90 -58.30
CA SER A 97 4.52 -2.90 -58.04
C SER A 97 4.04 -4.25 -57.49
N GLN A 98 4.51 -5.36 -58.06
CA GLN A 98 4.22 -6.72 -57.58
C GLN A 98 4.73 -6.94 -56.14
N SER A 99 5.97 -6.53 -55.86
CA SER A 99 6.60 -6.66 -54.54
C SER A 99 5.88 -5.84 -53.46
N LEU A 100 5.43 -4.63 -53.80
CA LEU A 100 4.64 -3.79 -52.88
C LEU A 100 3.26 -4.38 -52.61
N GLU A 101 2.62 -4.97 -53.62
CA GLU A 101 1.31 -5.60 -53.44
C GLU A 101 1.39 -6.82 -52.52
N LEU A 102 2.43 -7.65 -52.67
CA LEU A 102 2.69 -8.77 -51.77
C LEU A 102 2.92 -8.31 -50.32
N ALA A 103 3.67 -7.22 -50.12
CA ALA A 103 3.87 -6.66 -48.78
C ALA A 103 2.56 -6.18 -48.13
N ARG A 104 1.60 -5.67 -48.92
CA ARG A 104 0.28 -5.22 -48.42
C ARG A 104 -0.64 -6.38 -48.03
N GLN A 105 -0.46 -7.55 -48.64
CA GLN A 105 -1.25 -8.74 -48.31
C GLN A 105 -0.91 -9.32 -46.94
N ILE A 106 0.26 -8.99 -46.38
CA ILE A 106 0.72 -9.45 -45.07
C ILE A 106 -0.11 -8.80 -43.96
N LYS A 107 -0.99 -9.59 -43.33
CA LYS A 107 -1.84 -9.14 -42.22
C LYS A 107 -1.49 -9.89 -40.93
N PHE A 108 -0.74 -9.24 -40.06
CA PHE A 108 -0.50 -9.76 -38.71
C PHE A 108 -1.79 -9.76 -37.90
N GLN A 109 -2.10 -10.88 -37.23
CA GLN A 109 -3.20 -10.93 -36.27
C GLN A 109 -2.91 -9.96 -35.11
N LYS A 110 -3.90 -9.15 -34.74
CA LYS A 110 -3.80 -8.29 -33.56
C LYS A 110 -3.84 -9.18 -32.33
N PRO A 111 -2.94 -9.01 -31.34
CA PRO A 111 -3.07 -9.73 -30.07
C PRO A 111 -4.44 -9.39 -29.48
N ASN A 112 -5.22 -10.40 -29.14
CA ASN A 112 -6.52 -10.20 -28.56
C ASN A 112 -6.32 -9.74 -27.11
N ALA A 113 -6.71 -8.51 -26.78
CA ALA A 113 -6.51 -7.93 -25.45
C ALA A 113 -7.13 -8.78 -24.32
N PHE A 114 -8.14 -9.58 -24.65
CA PHE A 114 -8.79 -10.52 -23.73
C PHE A 114 -7.97 -11.79 -23.44
N GLU A 115 -6.90 -12.10 -24.19
CA GLU A 115 -6.01 -13.20 -23.84
C GLU A 115 -5.17 -12.92 -22.59
N ALA A 116 -4.90 -11.64 -22.31
CA ALA A 116 -4.28 -11.22 -21.06
C ALA A 116 -5.20 -11.48 -19.85
N LEU A 117 -6.52 -11.50 -20.07
CA LEU A 117 -7.56 -11.78 -19.07
C LEU A 117 -7.91 -13.28 -18.97
N ARG A 118 -7.09 -14.19 -19.52
CA ARG A 118 -7.32 -15.63 -19.34
C ARG A 118 -7.30 -15.99 -17.85
N PRO A 119 -8.14 -16.93 -17.38
CA PRO A 119 -8.20 -17.33 -15.98
C PRO A 119 -6.84 -17.70 -15.39
N LYS A 120 -5.95 -18.31 -16.19
CA LYS A 120 -4.59 -18.68 -15.80
C LYS A 120 -3.69 -17.50 -15.40
N ASN A 121 -3.90 -16.33 -16.02
CA ASN A 121 -3.14 -15.11 -15.73
C ASN A 121 -3.78 -14.27 -14.62
N LEU A 122 -5.09 -14.42 -14.41
CA LEU A 122 -5.84 -13.73 -13.34
C LEU A 122 -5.75 -14.47 -12.00
N PHE A 123 -5.61 -15.80 -12.01
CA PHE A 123 -5.60 -16.63 -10.80
C PHE A 123 -4.58 -16.19 -9.74
N PRO A 124 -3.33 -15.82 -10.08
CA PRO A 124 -2.36 -15.35 -9.07
C PRO A 124 -2.80 -14.06 -8.41
N TRP A 125 -3.40 -13.14 -9.17
CA TRP A 125 -3.84 -11.83 -8.70
C TRP A 125 -5.13 -11.92 -7.90
N VAL A 126 -6.09 -12.71 -8.37
CA VAL A 126 -7.34 -12.98 -7.64
C VAL A 126 -7.04 -13.73 -6.34
N SER A 127 -6.15 -14.72 -6.37
CA SER A 127 -5.71 -15.42 -5.16
C SER A 127 -5.03 -14.48 -4.17
N TRP A 128 -4.21 -13.53 -4.64
CA TRP A 128 -3.55 -12.54 -3.78
C TRP A 128 -4.56 -11.56 -3.17
N VAL A 129 -5.49 -11.03 -3.96
CA VAL A 129 -6.56 -10.14 -3.47
C VAL A 129 -7.48 -10.88 -2.50
N CYS A 130 -7.88 -12.11 -2.80
CA CYS A 130 -8.67 -12.93 -1.88
C CYS A 130 -7.90 -13.25 -0.59
N PHE A 131 -6.58 -13.49 -0.66
CA PHE A 131 -5.77 -13.72 0.53
C PHE A 131 -5.68 -12.46 1.41
N VAL A 132 -5.51 -11.27 0.83
CA VAL A 132 -5.50 -9.99 1.55
C VAL A 132 -6.87 -9.68 2.16
N LEU A 133 -7.96 -9.86 1.40
CA LEU A 133 -9.32 -9.64 1.89
C LEU A 133 -9.74 -10.67 2.95
N MET A 134 -9.31 -11.94 2.84
CA MET A 134 -9.55 -12.93 3.89
C MET A 134 -8.72 -12.63 5.14
N PHE A 135 -7.49 -12.11 5.02
CA PHE A 135 -6.66 -11.74 6.16
C PHE A 135 -7.30 -10.59 6.97
N GLU A 136 -7.83 -9.56 6.30
CA GLU A 136 -8.62 -8.49 6.94
C GLU A 136 -9.97 -8.97 7.50
N ALA A 137 -10.65 -9.88 6.80
CA ALA A 137 -11.89 -10.48 7.28
C ALA A 137 -11.66 -11.35 8.53
N THR A 138 -10.50 -12.02 8.66
CA THR A 138 -10.17 -12.77 9.89
C THR A 138 -9.79 -11.89 11.07
N SER A 139 -9.31 -10.66 10.85
CA SER A 139 -9.09 -9.69 11.95
C SER A 139 -10.35 -8.95 12.36
N SER A 140 -11.40 -8.95 11.54
CA SER A 140 -12.68 -8.25 11.79
C SER A 140 -13.88 -9.16 12.05
N TRP A 141 -13.78 -10.48 11.79
CA TRP A 141 -14.76 -11.49 12.23
C TRP A 141 -14.40 -12.12 13.59
N GLY A 142 -14.08 -11.25 14.55
CA GLY A 142 -13.97 -11.58 15.98
C GLY A 142 -15.01 -10.89 16.86
N GLU A 143 -15.82 -9.96 16.32
CA GLU A 143 -16.80 -9.20 17.10
C GLU A 143 -18.19 -9.31 16.48
N GLY A 144 -18.95 -10.34 16.88
CA GLY A 144 -20.28 -10.55 16.34
C GLY A 144 -21.01 -11.79 16.84
N ALA A 145 -20.97 -12.11 18.13
CA ALA A 145 -22.02 -12.87 18.82
C ALA A 145 -21.79 -12.83 20.35
N PRO A 146 -22.83 -12.63 21.19
CA PRO A 146 -22.72 -12.81 22.63
C PRO A 146 -22.60 -14.31 22.90
N ASN A 147 -21.39 -14.82 22.95
CA ASN A 147 -21.15 -16.21 23.29
C ASN A 147 -21.26 -16.33 24.82
N ASN A 148 -22.48 -16.56 25.31
CA ASN A 148 -22.72 -17.20 26.59
C ASN A 148 -22.14 -18.62 26.51
N LYS A 149 -20.83 -18.73 26.67
CA LYS A 149 -20.18 -19.95 27.09
C LYS A 149 -19.41 -19.61 28.35
N GLU A 150 -20.08 -19.88 29.46
CA GLU A 150 -19.45 -20.10 30.75
C GLU A 150 -18.28 -21.06 30.53
N SER A 151 -17.08 -20.50 30.47
CA SER A 151 -15.86 -21.26 30.67
C SER A 151 -15.81 -21.55 32.16
N GLU A 152 -16.35 -22.69 32.55
CA GLU A 152 -16.11 -23.30 33.85
C GLU A 152 -14.60 -23.51 34.01
N THR A 153 -13.93 -22.54 34.61
CA THR A 153 -12.56 -22.69 35.09
C THR A 153 -12.44 -21.88 36.38
N LYS A 154 -12.69 -22.57 37.50
CA LYS A 154 -12.33 -22.22 38.89
C LYS A 154 -12.45 -20.73 39.26
N SER A 155 -13.64 -20.33 39.73
CA SER A 155 -13.89 -19.13 40.55
C SER A 155 -13.13 -17.86 40.12
N ALA A 156 -13.29 -17.46 38.85
CA ALA A 156 -12.92 -16.11 38.44
C ALA A 156 -14.07 -15.17 38.84
N ILE A 157 -13.77 -14.17 39.69
CA ILE A 157 -14.69 -13.09 40.04
C ILE A 157 -15.26 -12.50 38.75
N ASN A 158 -16.59 -12.46 38.61
CA ASN A 158 -17.24 -11.78 37.49
C ASN A 158 -17.09 -10.26 37.70
N PRO A 159 -16.22 -9.55 36.96
CA PRO A 159 -15.90 -8.15 37.24
C PRO A 159 -17.10 -7.23 37.04
N ILE A 160 -17.97 -7.54 36.07
CA ILE A 160 -19.21 -6.79 35.82
C ILE A 160 -20.21 -7.03 36.96
N GLY A 161 -20.28 -8.26 37.48
CA GLY A 161 -21.09 -8.60 38.63
C GLY A 161 -20.67 -7.82 39.88
N ALA A 162 -19.37 -7.84 40.19
CA ALA A 162 -18.77 -7.11 41.30
C ALA A 162 -18.99 -5.59 41.19
N TYR A 163 -18.83 -5.02 39.98
CA TYR A 163 -19.13 -3.61 39.74
C TYR A 163 -20.60 -3.27 40.02
N ARG A 164 -21.53 -4.10 39.53
CA ARG A 164 -22.97 -3.90 39.72
C ARG A 164 -23.43 -4.05 41.18
N SER A 165 -22.74 -4.86 41.97
CA SER A 165 -23.01 -5.02 43.40
C SER A 165 -22.37 -3.92 44.27
N GLY A 166 -21.62 -2.98 43.67
CA GLY A 166 -20.90 -1.93 44.39
C GLY A 166 -19.59 -2.41 45.02
N SER A 167 -19.13 -3.62 44.70
CA SER A 167 -17.87 -4.21 45.15
C SER A 167 -16.73 -3.71 44.26
N PHE A 168 -16.46 -2.40 44.29
CA PHE A 168 -15.58 -1.74 43.33
C PHE A 168 -14.11 -2.16 43.45
N GLU A 169 -13.60 -2.42 44.66
CA GLU A 169 -12.24 -2.90 44.87
C GLU A 169 -12.03 -4.26 44.20
N GLU A 170 -12.95 -5.21 44.37
CA GLU A 170 -12.90 -6.52 43.72
C GLU A 170 -13.02 -6.40 42.20
N ALA A 171 -13.94 -5.55 41.72
CA ALA A 171 -14.08 -5.25 40.31
C ALA A 171 -12.80 -4.67 39.71
N SER A 172 -12.13 -3.76 40.43
CA SER A 172 -10.89 -3.13 39.97
C SER A 172 -9.76 -4.15 39.82
N GLN A 173 -9.61 -5.06 40.78
CA GLN A 173 -8.59 -6.12 40.71
C GLN A 173 -8.84 -7.07 39.54
N ALA A 174 -10.11 -7.41 39.29
CA ALA A 174 -10.48 -8.28 38.19
C ALA A 174 -10.30 -7.57 36.83
N PHE A 175 -10.74 -6.32 36.67
CA PHE A 175 -10.51 -5.56 35.43
C PHE A 175 -9.02 -5.23 35.19
N GLN A 176 -8.22 -5.01 36.24
CA GLN A 176 -6.76 -4.89 36.11
C GLN A 176 -6.12 -6.14 35.51
N LYS A 177 -6.59 -7.34 35.89
CA LYS A 177 -6.12 -8.60 35.29
C LYS A 177 -6.50 -8.65 33.81
N GLU A 178 -7.74 -8.30 33.46
CA GLU A 178 -8.16 -8.24 32.05
C GLU A 178 -7.31 -7.27 31.22
N VAL A 179 -7.00 -6.07 31.76
CA VAL A 179 -6.14 -5.09 31.07
C VAL A 179 -4.72 -5.63 30.89
N LYS A 180 -4.18 -6.39 31.85
CA LYS A 180 -2.87 -7.05 31.73
C LYS A 180 -2.86 -8.16 30.69
N GLU A 181 -3.93 -8.96 30.63
CA GLU A 181 -4.05 -10.05 29.65
C GLU A 181 -4.34 -9.54 28.24
N ARG A 182 -5.12 -8.45 28.14
CA ARG A 182 -5.53 -7.83 26.88
C ARG A 182 -5.27 -6.33 26.91
N PRO A 183 -4.00 -5.90 26.82
CA PRO A 183 -3.63 -4.49 26.78
C PRO A 183 -4.05 -3.82 25.47
N GLY A 184 -4.78 -4.47 24.57
CA GLY A 184 -5.43 -3.81 23.43
C GLY A 184 -6.90 -3.50 23.65
N ASN A 185 -7.54 -3.99 24.72
CA ASN A 185 -8.99 -3.93 24.86
C ASN A 185 -9.46 -2.58 25.44
N PRO A 186 -10.16 -1.73 24.66
CA PRO A 186 -10.68 -0.45 25.16
C PRO A 186 -11.81 -0.65 26.18
N ILE A 187 -12.58 -1.73 26.09
CA ILE A 187 -13.72 -2.00 26.98
C ILE A 187 -13.23 -2.29 28.40
N SER A 188 -12.25 -3.20 28.56
CA SER A 188 -11.70 -3.54 29.89
C SER A 188 -11.06 -2.32 30.55
N ARG A 189 -10.38 -1.46 29.79
CA ARG A 189 -9.83 -0.19 30.29
C ARG A 189 -10.90 0.81 30.69
N ASN A 190 -11.93 0.99 29.87
CA ASN A 190 -13.06 1.87 30.19
C ASN A 190 -13.82 1.39 31.43
N ASN A 191 -13.99 0.08 31.60
CA ASN A 191 -14.62 -0.48 32.79
C ASN A 191 -13.75 -0.32 34.04
N LEU A 192 -12.42 -0.48 33.90
CA LEU A 192 -11.48 -0.19 34.97
C LEU A 192 -11.53 1.30 35.36
N ALA A 193 -11.59 2.19 34.37
CA ALA A 193 -11.73 3.63 34.57
C ALA A 193 -13.03 3.98 35.32
N LEU A 194 -14.16 3.43 34.89
CA LEU A 194 -15.44 3.57 35.59
C LEU A 194 -15.35 3.08 37.03
N THR A 195 -14.66 1.97 37.28
CA THR A 195 -14.49 1.41 38.63
C THR A 195 -13.68 2.37 39.51
N TYR A 196 -12.56 2.90 39.02
CA TYR A 196 -11.79 3.93 39.72
C TYR A 196 -12.61 5.20 39.99
N PHE A 197 -13.43 5.60 39.02
CA PHE A 197 -14.31 6.74 39.17
C PHE A 197 -15.32 6.56 40.30
N GLN A 198 -15.90 5.36 40.44
CA GLN A 198 -16.81 5.02 41.54
C GLN A 198 -16.10 4.97 42.91
N MET A 199 -14.82 4.57 42.93
CA MET A 199 -13.98 4.61 44.13
C MET A 199 -13.52 6.04 44.50
N GLY A 200 -13.80 7.03 43.64
CA GLY A 200 -13.40 8.42 43.84
C GLY A 200 -11.96 8.75 43.41
N ASP A 201 -11.24 7.80 42.83
CA ASP A 201 -9.91 8.01 42.27
C ASP A 201 -10.03 8.52 40.82
N LYS A 202 -10.15 9.84 40.71
CA LYS A 202 -10.46 10.52 39.44
C LYS A 202 -9.26 10.50 38.49
N GLU A 203 -8.05 10.52 39.03
CA GLU A 203 -6.79 10.54 38.30
C GLU A 203 -6.58 9.20 37.59
N ARG A 204 -6.74 8.07 38.28
CA ARG A 204 -6.69 6.74 37.63
C ARG A 204 -7.86 6.53 36.69
N ALA A 205 -9.05 7.04 37.01
CA ALA A 205 -10.20 7.00 36.10
C ALA A 205 -9.88 7.72 34.79
N LEU A 206 -9.35 8.93 34.84
CA LEU A 206 -8.92 9.66 33.66
C LEU A 206 -7.82 8.89 32.90
N ALA A 207 -6.82 8.34 33.57
CA ALA A 207 -5.72 7.66 32.89
C ALA A 207 -6.18 6.45 32.08
N TYR A 208 -6.99 5.57 32.69
CA TYR A 208 -7.51 4.38 32.00
C TYR A 208 -8.58 4.74 30.96
N GLY A 209 -9.40 5.76 31.21
CA GLY A 209 -10.37 6.26 30.24
C GLY A 209 -9.69 6.86 29.02
N LEU A 210 -8.67 7.70 29.24
CA LEU A 210 -7.83 8.28 28.20
C LEU A 210 -7.12 7.19 27.39
N SER A 211 -6.55 6.19 28.06
CA SER A 211 -5.97 5.03 27.39
C SER A 211 -6.99 4.30 26.50
N ALA A 212 -8.22 4.07 26.98
CA ALA A 212 -9.29 3.50 26.16
C ALA A 212 -9.65 4.39 24.95
N TYR A 213 -9.72 5.71 25.16
CA TYR A 213 -10.01 6.69 24.12
C TYR A 213 -8.92 6.78 23.05
N LEU A 214 -7.64 6.65 23.43
CA LEU A 214 -6.52 6.65 22.49
C LEU A 214 -6.49 5.39 21.63
N ILE A 215 -6.99 4.27 22.16
CA ILE A 215 -7.07 3.00 21.44
C ILE A 215 -8.27 3.00 20.48
N SER A 216 -9.47 3.24 20.99
CA SER A 216 -10.73 3.14 20.23
C SER A 216 -11.79 4.12 20.74
N PRO A 217 -11.74 5.40 20.35
CA PRO A 217 -12.73 6.41 20.71
C PRO A 217 -14.12 6.12 20.11
N GLU A 218 -14.20 5.33 19.03
CA GLU A 218 -15.43 4.86 18.40
C GLU A 218 -16.19 3.82 19.23
N THR A 219 -15.53 3.22 20.24
CA THR A 219 -16.19 2.27 21.15
C THR A 219 -17.28 2.99 21.93
N SER A 220 -18.47 2.41 21.95
CA SER A 220 -19.62 2.97 22.67
C SER A 220 -19.25 3.37 24.10
N THR A 221 -19.72 4.53 24.55
CA THR A 221 -19.49 5.14 25.86
C THR A 221 -18.07 5.63 26.17
N VAL A 222 -17.00 5.12 25.52
CA VAL A 222 -15.60 5.49 25.84
C VAL A 222 -15.37 6.99 25.71
N GLY A 223 -15.75 7.59 24.57
CA GLY A 223 -15.58 9.02 24.34
C GLY A 223 -16.43 9.91 25.26
N TRP A 224 -17.58 9.42 25.73
CA TRP A 224 -18.40 10.17 26.69
C TRP A 224 -17.81 10.07 28.10
N ASN A 225 -17.52 8.86 28.57
CA ASN A 225 -16.94 8.58 29.89
C ASN A 225 -15.61 9.33 30.09
N THR A 226 -14.71 9.27 29.12
CA THR A 226 -13.39 9.91 29.23
C THR A 226 -13.51 11.42 29.41
N ARG A 227 -14.47 12.07 28.74
CA ARG A 227 -14.74 13.49 28.94
C ARG A 227 -15.27 13.79 30.34
N ILE A 228 -16.14 12.92 30.88
CA ILE A 228 -16.62 13.05 32.26
C ILE A 228 -15.45 12.91 33.25
N PHE A 229 -14.56 11.95 33.04
CA PHE A 229 -13.37 11.78 33.90
C PHE A 229 -12.45 13.02 33.82
N ALA A 230 -12.20 13.53 32.61
CA ALA A 230 -11.40 14.73 32.39
C ALA A 230 -12.00 15.99 33.04
N GLN A 231 -13.32 16.10 33.10
CA GLN A 231 -14.01 17.19 33.79
C GLN A 231 -13.97 17.06 35.32
N ALA A 232 -13.81 15.84 35.83
CA ALA A 232 -13.80 15.58 37.26
C ALA A 232 -12.44 15.82 37.91
N THR A 233 -11.34 15.62 37.16
CA THR A 233 -9.96 15.81 37.64
C THR A 233 -9.64 17.27 37.91
N ASP A 234 -8.86 17.53 38.96
CA ASP A 234 -8.51 18.88 39.38
C ASP A 234 -7.51 19.55 38.45
N GLN A 235 -6.64 18.76 37.81
CA GLN A 235 -5.64 19.23 36.85
C GLN A 235 -5.69 18.38 35.59
N LEU A 236 -5.66 19.06 34.44
CA LEU A 236 -5.73 18.42 33.14
C LEU A 236 -4.57 18.90 32.26
N ASP A 237 -3.80 17.96 31.75
CA ASP A 237 -2.70 18.26 30.83
C ASP A 237 -3.25 18.86 29.52
N SER A 238 -2.57 19.87 28.99
CA SER A 238 -3.01 20.58 27.79
C SER A 238 -3.17 19.67 26.57
N SER A 239 -2.41 18.57 26.49
CA SER A 239 -2.60 17.60 25.41
C SER A 239 -3.89 16.79 25.52
N VAL A 240 -4.41 16.60 26.74
CA VAL A 240 -5.70 15.95 26.94
C VAL A 240 -6.83 16.93 26.60
N LEU A 241 -6.71 18.19 27.01
CA LEU A 241 -7.63 19.27 26.61
C LEU A 241 -7.70 19.42 25.09
N GLY A 242 -6.55 19.39 24.41
CA GLY A 242 -6.43 19.52 22.96
C GLY A 242 -7.25 18.52 22.16
N LEU A 243 -7.57 17.35 22.72
CA LEU A 243 -8.39 16.34 22.05
C LEU A 243 -9.82 16.83 21.75
N TRP A 244 -10.32 17.78 22.54
CA TRP A 244 -11.70 18.28 22.47
C TRP A 244 -11.80 19.81 22.46
N ASP A 245 -10.68 20.51 22.22
CA ASP A 245 -10.59 21.98 22.31
C ASP A 245 -11.55 22.68 21.33
N ASP A 246 -11.63 22.17 20.11
CA ASP A 246 -12.51 22.68 19.07
C ASP A 246 -13.29 21.56 18.36
N TRP A 247 -14.29 21.96 17.57
CA TRP A 247 -15.15 21.02 16.85
C TRP A 247 -14.38 20.12 15.86
N GLY A 248 -13.37 20.65 15.18
CA GLY A 248 -12.54 19.88 14.24
C GLY A 248 -11.65 18.86 14.95
N SER A 249 -10.99 19.26 16.03
CA SER A 249 -10.19 18.37 16.88
C SER A 249 -11.05 17.25 17.48
N ALA A 250 -12.20 17.59 18.05
CA ALA A 250 -13.15 16.62 18.58
C ALA A 250 -13.72 15.68 17.50
N TRP A 251 -13.96 16.21 16.30
CA TRP A 251 -14.42 15.39 15.17
C TRP A 251 -13.33 14.39 14.75
N LEU A 252 -12.07 14.80 14.61
CA LEU A 252 -10.97 13.93 14.20
C LEU A 252 -10.69 12.84 15.24
N THR A 253 -10.54 13.23 16.51
CA THR A 253 -10.17 12.29 17.58
C THR A 253 -11.31 11.36 17.96
N SER A 254 -12.57 11.66 17.60
CA SER A 254 -13.70 10.76 17.85
C SER A 254 -13.90 9.67 16.78
N ARG A 255 -13.26 9.78 15.60
CA ARG A 255 -13.45 8.80 14.52
C ARG A 255 -12.62 7.55 14.67
N PHE A 256 -11.36 7.73 15.04
CA PHE A 256 -10.39 6.65 15.16
C PHE A 256 -9.40 6.99 16.26
N GLY A 257 -8.91 5.95 16.92
CA GLY A 257 -7.79 6.04 17.84
C GLY A 257 -6.47 6.32 17.12
N VAL A 258 -5.40 6.40 17.89
CA VAL A 258 -4.06 6.70 17.37
C VAL A 258 -3.61 5.68 16.33
N PHE A 259 -3.80 4.38 16.59
CA PHE A 259 -3.44 3.34 15.64
C PHE A 259 -4.24 3.41 14.34
N GLY A 260 -5.53 3.75 14.41
CA GLY A 260 -6.38 3.90 13.23
C GLY A 260 -5.89 5.03 12.33
N TRP A 261 -5.55 6.18 12.90
CA TRP A 261 -4.98 7.29 12.12
C TRP A 261 -3.58 7.01 11.59
N GLN A 262 -2.73 6.27 12.33
CA GLN A 262 -1.44 5.79 11.81
C GLN A 262 -1.63 4.86 10.60
N ALA A 263 -2.60 3.95 10.64
CA ALA A 263 -2.94 3.08 9.51
C ALA A 263 -3.44 3.88 8.30
N ILE A 264 -4.29 4.89 8.51
CA ILE A 264 -4.78 5.77 7.43
C ILE A 264 -3.62 6.58 6.83
N LEU A 265 -2.65 7.03 7.63
CA LEU A 265 -1.46 7.72 7.13
C LEU A 265 -0.62 6.80 6.23
N VAL A 266 -0.42 5.54 6.62
CA VAL A 266 0.27 4.53 5.81
C VAL A 266 -0.50 4.28 4.50
N LEU A 267 -1.83 4.16 4.57
CA LEU A 267 -2.67 4.02 3.38
C LEU A 267 -2.55 5.22 2.44
N GLY A 268 -2.62 6.45 2.96
CA GLY A 268 -2.42 7.66 2.18
C GLY A 268 -1.04 7.71 1.50
N SER A 269 0.00 7.29 2.21
CA SER A 269 1.36 7.16 1.65
C SER A 269 1.43 6.13 0.53
N ALA A 270 0.78 4.98 0.70
CA ALA A 270 0.70 3.93 -0.32
C ALA A 270 -0.08 4.40 -1.57
N LEU A 271 -1.17 5.13 -1.39
CA LEU A 271 -1.93 5.74 -2.49
C LEU A 271 -1.08 6.77 -3.25
N CYS A 272 -0.32 7.61 -2.56
CA CYS A 272 0.62 8.52 -3.20
C CYS A 272 1.65 7.78 -4.06
N ALA A 273 2.25 6.71 -3.51
CA ALA A 273 3.21 5.88 -4.25
C ALA A 273 2.57 5.22 -5.48
N LEU A 274 1.34 4.71 -5.35
CA LEU A 274 0.58 4.14 -6.46
C LEU A 274 0.27 5.18 -7.55
N GLY A 275 -0.17 6.39 -7.16
CA GLY A 275 -0.45 7.48 -8.07
C GLY A 275 0.78 7.90 -8.89
N LEU A 276 1.94 8.00 -8.23
CA LEU A 276 3.24 8.24 -8.88
C LEU A 276 3.64 7.07 -9.80
N GLY A 277 3.46 5.84 -9.35
CA GLY A 277 3.74 4.63 -10.13
C GLY A 277 2.91 4.56 -11.42
N LEU A 278 1.63 4.90 -11.36
CA LEU A 278 0.75 5.02 -12.54
C LEU A 278 1.21 6.15 -13.47
N GLY A 279 1.67 7.27 -12.90
CA GLY A 279 2.29 8.37 -13.67
C GLY A 279 3.52 7.93 -14.45
N LEU A 280 4.40 7.14 -13.81
CA LEU A 280 5.59 6.56 -14.47
C LEU A 280 5.19 5.53 -15.53
N ALA A 281 4.22 4.66 -15.25
CA ALA A 281 3.71 3.66 -16.19
C ALA A 281 3.14 4.31 -17.48
N ALA A 282 2.58 5.52 -17.37
CA ALA A 282 2.10 6.28 -18.52
C ALA A 282 3.22 6.61 -19.54
N GLY A 283 4.49 6.64 -19.11
CA GLY A 283 5.65 6.80 -19.99
C GLY A 283 6.00 5.54 -20.79
N TYR A 284 5.65 4.36 -20.30
CA TYR A 284 5.92 3.08 -20.96
C TYR A 284 4.80 2.63 -21.91
N PHE A 285 3.54 2.94 -21.57
CA PHE A 285 2.37 2.50 -22.32
C PHE A 285 1.72 3.66 -23.10
N GLU A 286 2.25 3.95 -24.28
CA GLU A 286 1.82 5.11 -25.09
C GLU A 286 0.32 5.11 -25.43
N SER A 287 -0.26 3.94 -25.73
CA SER A 287 -1.70 3.80 -26.06
C SER A 287 -2.64 4.13 -24.90
N TRP A 288 -2.18 4.04 -23.66
CA TRP A 288 -2.99 4.23 -22.44
C TRP A 288 -2.54 5.44 -21.62
N ARG A 289 -1.59 6.22 -22.14
CA ARG A 289 -0.94 7.33 -21.41
C ARG A 289 -1.92 8.30 -20.76
N LYS A 290 -2.94 8.77 -21.49
CA LYS A 290 -3.93 9.73 -20.96
C LYS A 290 -4.77 9.13 -19.82
N LEU A 291 -5.09 7.85 -19.90
CA LEU A 291 -5.86 7.16 -18.85
C LEU A 291 -5.00 7.01 -17.58
N TYR A 292 -3.78 6.49 -17.72
CA TYR A 292 -2.86 6.32 -16.59
C TYR A 292 -2.54 7.64 -15.88
N LEU A 293 -2.34 8.73 -16.63
CA LEU A 293 -2.13 10.05 -16.03
C LEU A 293 -3.35 10.55 -15.25
N ARG A 294 -4.57 10.35 -15.77
CA ARG A 294 -5.80 10.80 -15.08
C ARG A 294 -6.07 9.99 -13.82
N ILE A 295 -5.96 8.66 -13.91
CA ILE A 295 -6.13 7.78 -12.75
C ILE A 295 -5.02 8.04 -11.73
N GLY A 296 -3.77 8.11 -12.18
CA GLY A 296 -2.61 8.39 -11.32
C GLY A 296 -2.74 9.71 -10.58
N ALA A 297 -3.16 10.78 -11.27
CA ALA A 297 -3.42 12.08 -10.63
C ALA A 297 -4.56 12.01 -9.61
N GLY A 298 -5.66 11.32 -9.93
CA GLY A 298 -6.77 11.15 -8.99
C GLY A 298 -6.38 10.37 -7.73
N VAL A 299 -5.65 9.27 -7.90
CA VAL A 299 -5.14 8.44 -6.80
C VAL A 299 -4.13 9.22 -5.95
N LEU A 300 -3.25 10.00 -6.58
CA LEU A 300 -2.29 10.85 -5.87
C LEU A 300 -2.99 11.93 -5.04
N LEU A 301 -4.00 12.60 -5.60
CA LEU A 301 -4.79 13.61 -4.87
C LEU A 301 -5.53 12.99 -3.67
N LEU A 302 -6.12 11.81 -3.86
CA LEU A 302 -6.76 11.08 -2.77
C LEU A 302 -5.75 10.69 -1.67
N GLY A 303 -4.57 10.23 -2.05
CA GLY A 303 -3.47 9.92 -1.13
C GLY A 303 -3.00 11.15 -0.33
N ILE A 304 -2.90 12.32 -0.97
CA ILE A 304 -2.54 13.58 -0.30
C ILE A 304 -3.62 14.00 0.69
N ILE A 305 -4.90 13.98 0.29
CA ILE A 305 -6.01 14.37 1.17
C ILE A 305 -6.07 13.44 2.40
N THR A 306 -6.03 12.13 2.17
CA THR A 306 -6.05 11.14 3.27
C THR A 306 -4.84 11.29 4.19
N GLY A 307 -3.64 11.48 3.64
CA GLY A 307 -2.42 11.71 4.41
C GLY A 307 -2.46 13.01 5.23
N LEU A 308 -2.97 14.11 4.66
CA LEU A 308 -3.13 15.39 5.37
C LEU A 308 -4.15 15.28 6.50
N THR A 309 -5.28 14.62 6.27
CA THR A 309 -6.29 14.41 7.32
C THR A 309 -5.72 13.57 8.47
N ALA A 310 -5.03 12.47 8.15
CA ALA A 310 -4.40 11.62 9.16
C ALA A 310 -3.27 12.33 9.91
N GLY A 311 -2.43 13.10 9.20
CA GLY A 311 -1.38 13.91 9.81
C GLY A 311 -1.93 14.96 10.77
N SER A 312 -3.00 15.66 10.38
CA SER A 312 -3.70 16.61 11.26
C SER A 312 -4.27 15.91 12.50
N ALA A 313 -4.92 14.75 12.34
CA ALA A 313 -5.46 14.00 13.47
C ALA A 313 -4.36 13.55 14.45
N LEU A 314 -3.25 13.00 13.96
CA LEU A 314 -2.10 12.62 14.79
C LEU A 314 -1.44 13.84 15.44
N GLY A 315 -1.45 14.99 14.77
CA GLY A 315 -1.02 16.27 15.33
C GLY A 315 -1.85 16.69 16.55
N VAL A 316 -3.17 16.48 16.51
CA VAL A 316 -4.08 16.75 17.65
C VAL A 316 -3.79 15.81 18.82
N TYR A 317 -3.57 14.52 18.57
CA TYR A 317 -3.14 13.58 19.62
C TYR A 317 -1.77 13.97 20.20
N GLY A 318 -0.88 14.57 19.40
CA GLY A 318 0.36 15.17 19.87
C GLY A 318 1.26 14.17 20.61
N LYS A 319 1.67 14.52 21.83
CA LYS A 319 2.52 13.65 22.67
C LYS A 319 1.84 12.35 23.11
N LEU A 320 0.51 12.27 23.03
CA LEU A 320 -0.24 11.06 23.35
C LEU A 320 -0.07 9.97 22.29
N VAL A 321 0.49 10.28 21.12
CA VAL A 321 0.76 9.29 20.04
C VAL A 321 1.87 8.31 20.43
N ASP A 322 2.75 8.70 21.35
CA ASP A 322 3.90 7.88 21.73
C ASP A 322 3.45 6.63 22.49
N ARG A 323 3.90 5.45 22.03
CA ARG A 323 3.61 4.17 22.71
C ARG A 323 4.10 4.15 24.16
N SER A 324 5.16 4.90 24.46
CA SER A 324 5.73 5.00 25.80
C SER A 324 5.06 6.07 26.67
N ALA A 325 4.00 6.71 26.18
CA ALA A 325 3.27 7.71 26.95
C ALA A 325 2.65 7.09 28.21
N VAL A 326 2.92 7.73 29.34
CA VAL A 326 2.40 7.39 30.67
C VAL A 326 1.79 8.63 31.30
N MET A 327 0.75 8.43 32.10
CA MET A 327 0.17 9.49 32.93
C MET A 327 0.57 9.27 34.38
N ILE A 328 1.03 10.34 35.03
CA ILE A 328 1.26 10.36 36.48
C ILE A 328 -0.10 10.44 37.18
N VAL A 329 -0.38 9.53 38.10
CA VAL A 329 -1.70 9.47 38.79
C VAL A 329 -1.65 9.89 40.25
N ASP A 330 -0.48 9.86 40.88
CA ASP A 330 -0.29 10.32 42.27
C ASP A 330 0.78 11.42 42.34
N VAL A 331 0.70 12.29 43.35
CA VAL A 331 1.71 13.33 43.60
C VAL A 331 2.94 12.68 44.25
N GLU A 332 3.90 12.28 43.43
CA GLU A 332 5.18 11.71 43.91
C GLU A 332 6.39 12.49 43.36
N PRO A 333 7.41 12.73 44.19
CA PRO A 333 8.62 13.40 43.76
C PRO A 333 9.43 12.54 42.79
N LEU A 334 9.94 13.17 41.73
CA LEU A 334 10.91 12.54 40.87
C LEU A 334 12.27 12.45 41.56
N ARG A 335 12.80 11.24 41.54
CA ARG A 335 14.09 10.87 42.14
C ARG A 335 15.17 10.79 41.08
N SER A 336 16.39 11.19 41.39
CA SER A 336 17.52 11.08 40.45
C SER A 336 17.97 9.62 40.29
N ILE A 337 17.78 8.81 41.33
CA ILE A 337 18.17 7.40 41.42
C ILE A 337 16.95 6.59 41.91
N PRO A 338 16.72 5.34 41.43
CA PRO A 338 15.60 4.51 41.82
C PRO A 338 15.78 3.92 43.24
N THR A 339 15.81 4.78 44.26
CA THR A 339 16.01 4.41 45.66
C THR A 339 15.40 5.47 46.59
N GLU A 340 14.74 5.01 47.66
CA GLU A 340 14.09 5.86 48.69
C GLU A 340 14.99 6.14 49.90
N VAL A 341 16.14 5.49 49.98
CA VAL A 341 17.02 5.50 51.17
C VAL A 341 17.82 6.80 51.29
N GLU A 342 18.09 7.49 50.19
CA GLU A 342 18.93 8.68 50.17
C GLU A 342 18.08 9.95 49.95
N PRO A 343 18.28 11.02 50.73
CA PRO A 343 17.62 12.30 50.50
C PRO A 343 18.11 12.92 49.18
N GLN A 344 17.16 13.24 48.29
CA GLN A 344 17.43 13.69 46.92
C GLN A 344 16.78 15.04 46.63
N ALA A 345 17.24 15.70 45.57
CA ALA A 345 16.56 16.87 45.04
C ALA A 345 15.27 16.42 44.36
N GLU A 346 14.16 16.59 45.08
CA GLU A 346 12.85 16.07 44.71
C GLU A 346 12.04 17.15 43.98
N LYS A 347 11.67 16.87 42.72
CA LYS A 347 10.72 17.70 41.98
C LYS A 347 9.46 16.88 41.72
N ALA A 348 8.36 17.27 42.35
CA ALA A 348 7.07 16.63 42.15
C ALA A 348 6.32 17.28 40.98
N TYR A 349 5.54 16.46 40.29
CA TYR A 349 4.61 16.91 39.25
C TYR A 349 3.20 16.57 39.66
N PRO A 350 2.22 17.39 39.26
CA PRO A 350 0.84 17.10 39.59
C PRO A 350 0.33 15.86 38.84
N PRO A 351 -0.64 15.14 39.41
CA PRO A 351 -1.32 14.06 38.73
C PRO A 351 -2.04 14.60 37.49
N GLY A 352 -2.22 13.74 36.48
CA GLY A 352 -2.67 14.14 35.16
C GLY A 352 -1.55 14.55 34.20
N SER A 353 -0.34 14.80 34.71
CA SER A 353 0.82 15.12 33.86
C SER A 353 1.19 13.96 32.94
N ILE A 354 1.37 14.26 31.65
CA ILE A 354 1.79 13.26 30.64
C ILE A 354 3.31 13.27 30.49
N ALA A 355 3.92 12.10 30.61
CA ALA A 355 5.36 11.87 30.48
C ALA A 355 5.66 10.71 29.53
N HIS A 356 6.93 10.59 29.13
CA HIS A 356 7.46 9.52 28.30
C HIS A 356 8.24 8.52 29.16
N LEU A 357 7.91 7.24 29.11
CA LEU A 357 8.65 6.18 29.79
C LEU A 357 9.96 5.85 29.05
N GLU A 358 11.10 6.06 29.70
CA GLU A 358 12.41 5.74 29.11
C GLU A 358 12.87 4.32 29.44
N LYS A 359 12.76 3.95 30.73
CA LYS A 359 13.31 2.70 31.27
C LYS A 359 12.48 2.21 32.44
N SER A 360 12.47 0.92 32.67
CA SER A 360 11.91 0.29 33.87
C SER A 360 12.99 -0.53 34.59
N PHE A 361 12.97 -0.51 35.92
CA PHE A 361 13.91 -1.22 36.78
C PHE A 361 13.25 -1.59 38.11
N LEU A 362 13.00 -2.88 38.36
CA LEU A 362 12.53 -3.40 39.67
C LEU A 362 11.41 -2.59 40.34
N GLY A 363 10.31 -2.32 39.62
CA GLY A 363 9.17 -1.55 40.14
C GLY A 363 9.37 -0.03 40.11
N TRP A 364 10.48 0.44 39.54
CA TRP A 364 10.73 1.82 39.20
C TRP A 364 10.61 2.05 37.71
N SER A 365 10.17 3.24 37.35
CA SER A 365 10.05 3.73 35.99
C SER A 365 10.78 5.06 35.87
N LYS A 366 11.73 5.15 34.95
CA LYS A 366 12.36 6.41 34.58
C LYS A 366 11.50 7.09 33.53
N ILE A 367 11.04 8.31 33.83
CA ILE A 367 10.21 9.10 32.93
C ILE A 367 10.91 10.38 32.51
N ARG A 368 10.53 10.91 31.35
CA ARG A 368 10.92 12.22 30.84
C ARG A 368 9.68 13.07 30.57
N LEU A 369 9.67 14.28 31.10
CA LEU A 369 8.61 15.25 30.87
C LEU A 369 8.88 16.13 29.63
N PRO A 370 7.85 16.84 29.12
CA PRO A 370 7.99 17.71 27.96
C PRO A 370 9.04 18.82 28.12
N ASN A 371 9.29 19.27 29.34
CA ASN A 371 10.30 20.28 29.67
C ASN A 371 11.72 19.72 29.80
N GLN A 372 11.94 18.46 29.37
CA GLN A 372 13.20 17.70 29.46
C GLN A 372 13.64 17.29 30.86
N ASP A 373 12.85 17.58 31.90
CA ASP A 373 13.10 17.03 33.22
C ASP A 373 12.92 15.50 33.18
N SER A 374 13.80 14.78 33.86
CA SER A 374 13.74 13.33 33.93
C SER A 374 14.08 12.82 35.32
N GLY A 375 13.47 11.71 35.69
CA GLY A 375 13.68 11.09 37.00
C GLY A 375 12.97 9.76 37.13
N TRP A 376 13.16 9.12 38.27
CA TRP A 376 12.59 7.84 38.64
C TRP A 376 11.39 8.03 39.57
N ILE A 377 10.35 7.27 39.29
CA ILE A 377 9.12 7.19 40.09
C ILE A 377 8.70 5.73 40.20
N ARG A 378 7.97 5.34 41.25
CA ARG A 378 7.42 3.98 41.33
C ARG A 378 6.41 3.74 40.21
N THR A 379 6.44 2.55 39.63
CA THR A 379 5.59 2.19 38.50
C THR A 379 4.09 2.22 38.87
N GLU A 380 3.73 2.04 40.15
CA GLU A 380 2.34 2.07 40.62
C GLU A 380 1.67 3.47 40.61
N HIS A 381 2.48 4.53 40.57
CA HIS A 381 2.01 5.91 40.41
C HIS A 381 1.93 6.34 38.93
N LEU A 382 2.14 5.40 38.01
CA LEU A 382 2.06 5.61 36.58
C LEU A 382 1.02 4.68 35.96
N VAL A 383 0.26 5.21 35.02
CA VAL A 383 -0.61 4.41 34.16
C VAL A 383 -0.11 4.50 32.72
N PRO A 384 0.28 3.38 32.08
CA PRO A 384 0.63 3.37 30.67
C PRO A 384 -0.62 3.60 29.81
N LEU A 385 -0.49 4.43 28.79
CA LEU A 385 -1.60 4.76 27.90
C LEU A 385 -1.82 3.73 26.79
N TYR A 386 -0.87 2.81 26.57
CA TYR A 386 -0.92 1.74 25.55
C TYR A 386 -0.60 0.37 26.12
#